data_AF-A0A0M6WHX3-F1
#
_entry.id   AF-A0A0M6WHX3-F1
#
_cell.length_a   1.000
_cell.length_b   1.000
_cell.length_c   1.000
_cell.angle_alpha   90.00
_cell.angle_beta   90.00
_cell.angle_gamma   90.00
#
_symmetry.space_group_name_H-M   'P 1'
#
loop_
_entity.id
_entity.type
_entity.pdbx_description
1 polymer ?
#
loop_
_entity_poly.entity_id
_entity_poly.type
_entity_poly.pdbx_seq_one_letter_code
_entity_poly.pdbx_strand_id
1 'polypeptide(L)'
;MENKYLNLTGAVYIISKIKTLLEDKSDKGHTHSKEEIGLGNVENKSSQTIRGELTSDNVIKALGYTPPKENTTYAVMKGATASAAGTSGLVPAPAAGDYGKYLRGDGTYGAPTNTTYSDATQTAHGLMSVSDKKKLDGIAEGANKTTVDSELSSTSTNPVQNKAVQAELTKKAPIASPSFTGTPKVPTASAGTNNTQAASTAFVTSAISTAMAGITKLDFQVVQTLPSTGVKGTFYLIANSGRGQNVYDEYLWINNKYEKLGTREIDLSSYIKQSDMVAITNSEIDAAFA
;
A
#
# COMPACT_ATOMS: atom_id res chain seq x y z
N MET A 1 94.77 111.87 -46.20
CA MET A 1 94.30 110.77 -47.06
C MET A 1 92.80 110.80 -47.03
N GLU A 2 92.16 111.22 -48.12
CA GLU A 2 90.70 111.22 -48.23
C GLU A 2 90.17 109.78 -48.16
N ASN A 3 89.21 109.52 -47.27
CA ASN A 3 88.61 108.21 -47.14
C ASN A 3 87.76 107.92 -48.40
N LYS A 4 88.24 107.00 -49.23
CA LYS A 4 87.63 106.61 -50.51
C LYS A 4 86.17 106.13 -50.38
N TYR A 5 85.69 105.85 -49.17
CA TYR A 5 84.31 105.44 -48.89
C TYR A 5 83.35 106.60 -48.54
N LEU A 6 83.85 107.82 -48.31
CA LEU A 6 83.05 109.01 -47.99
C LEU A 6 82.75 109.89 -49.22
N ASN A 7 83.28 109.56 -50.40
CA ASN A 7 82.88 110.19 -51.65
C ASN A 7 81.69 109.45 -52.27
N LEU A 8 81.03 110.09 -53.25
CA LEU A 8 79.83 109.53 -53.90
C LEU A 8 80.07 108.10 -54.43
N THR A 9 81.24 107.85 -55.02
CA THR A 9 81.62 106.54 -55.54
C THR A 9 81.70 105.48 -54.44
N GLY A 10 82.27 105.83 -53.29
CA GLY A 10 82.37 104.96 -52.12
C GLY A 10 81.02 104.62 -51.49
N ALA A 11 80.13 105.61 -51.39
CA ALA A 11 78.77 105.41 -50.88
C ALA A 11 77.96 104.48 -51.81
N VAL A 12 78.07 104.67 -53.13
CA VAL A 12 77.43 103.80 -54.13
C VAL A 12 77.92 102.36 -54.00
N TYR A 13 79.22 102.15 -53.78
CA TYR A 13 79.78 100.81 -53.56
C TYR A 13 79.23 100.14 -52.30
N ILE A 14 79.15 100.86 -51.18
CA ILE A 14 78.63 100.32 -49.91
C ILE A 14 77.14 100.00 -50.04
N ILE A 15 76.34 100.91 -50.61
CA ILE A 15 74.91 100.70 -50.83
C ILE A 15 74.71 99.47 -51.73
N SER A 16 75.49 99.34 -52.80
CA SER A 16 75.43 98.16 -53.67
C SER A 16 75.73 96.88 -52.88
N LYS A 17 76.81 96.86 -52.09
CA LYS A 17 77.19 95.69 -51.27
C LYS A 17 76.11 95.31 -50.26
N ILE A 18 75.53 96.28 -49.55
CA ILE A 18 74.46 96.06 -48.58
C ILE A 18 73.21 95.53 -49.29
N LYS A 19 72.86 96.08 -50.45
CA LYS A 19 71.72 95.63 -51.24
C LYS A 19 71.90 94.18 -51.70
N THR A 20 73.09 93.82 -52.20
CA THR A 20 73.42 92.44 -52.57
C THR A 20 73.37 91.50 -51.36
N LEU A 21 73.86 91.92 -50.19
CA LEU A 21 73.81 91.12 -48.96
C LEU A 21 72.39 90.93 -48.44
N LEU A 22 71.53 91.95 -48.54
CA LEU A 22 70.12 91.86 -48.16
C LEU A 22 69.36 90.97 -49.15
N GLU A 23 69.64 91.08 -50.45
CA GLU A 23 69.11 90.16 -51.47
C GLU A 23 69.54 88.70 -51.21
N ASP A 24 70.78 88.46 -50.79
CA ASP A 24 71.30 87.11 -50.47
C ASP A 24 70.74 86.54 -49.15
N LYS A 25 70.11 87.36 -48.31
CA LYS A 25 69.47 86.97 -47.03
C LYS A 25 67.94 86.99 -47.06
N SER A 26 67.32 87.68 -48.01
CA SER A 26 65.87 87.86 -48.12
C SER A 26 65.21 86.68 -48.85
N ASP A 27 65.31 85.49 -48.26
CA ASP A 27 64.89 84.21 -48.86
C ASP A 27 65.93 83.65 -49.82
N LYS A 28 66.98 83.02 -49.28
CA LYS A 28 67.51 81.82 -49.95
C LYS A 28 66.40 80.78 -49.92
N GLY A 29 65.48 80.90 -50.87
CA GLY A 29 64.50 79.87 -51.17
C GLY A 29 65.26 78.55 -51.20
N HIS A 30 64.75 77.57 -50.45
CA HIS A 30 65.36 76.26 -50.42
C HIS A 30 65.61 75.80 -51.86
N THR A 31 66.84 75.39 -52.18
CA THR A 31 67.28 75.10 -53.56
C THR A 31 66.64 73.86 -54.15
N HIS A 32 65.70 73.23 -53.43
CA HIS A 32 65.00 72.04 -53.87
C HIS A 32 63.61 72.41 -54.39
N SER A 33 63.33 72.02 -55.64
CA SER A 33 62.01 72.08 -56.23
C SER A 33 61.06 71.12 -55.51
N LYS A 34 59.74 71.30 -55.71
CA LYS A 34 58.75 70.38 -55.15
C LYS A 34 58.95 68.96 -55.67
N GLU A 35 59.35 68.82 -56.92
CA GLU A 35 59.68 67.54 -57.56
C GLU A 35 60.88 66.87 -56.88
N GLU A 36 61.90 67.65 -56.53
CA GLU A 36 63.12 67.14 -55.89
C GLU A 36 62.88 66.63 -54.46
N ILE A 37 61.84 67.12 -53.78
CA ILE A 37 61.43 66.63 -52.44
C ILE A 37 60.23 65.68 -52.48
N GLY A 38 59.82 65.21 -53.67
CA GLY A 38 58.71 64.27 -53.84
C GLY A 38 57.31 64.86 -53.64
N LEU A 39 57.20 66.19 -53.59
CA LEU A 39 55.94 66.93 -53.45
C LEU A 39 55.46 67.56 -54.77
N GLY A 40 55.98 67.14 -55.93
CA GLY A 40 55.62 67.72 -57.24
C GLY A 40 54.12 67.65 -57.56
N ASN A 41 53.42 66.64 -57.03
CA ASN A 41 51.97 66.48 -57.19
C ASN A 41 51.15 67.19 -56.10
N VAL A 42 51.79 67.95 -55.20
CA VAL A 42 51.15 68.64 -54.09
C VAL A 42 51.04 70.14 -54.39
N GLU A 43 49.83 70.57 -54.71
CA GLU A 43 49.46 71.97 -54.87
C GLU A 43 49.26 72.62 -53.49
N ASN A 44 49.84 73.81 -53.28
CA ASN A 44 49.66 74.55 -52.02
C ASN A 44 48.35 75.33 -52.05
N LYS A 45 47.24 74.66 -51.72
CA LYS A 45 45.89 75.23 -51.71
C LYS A 45 45.43 75.58 -50.29
N SER A 46 44.57 76.58 -50.16
CA SER A 46 43.92 76.89 -48.88
C SER A 46 43.00 75.74 -48.45
N SER A 47 42.80 75.54 -47.14
CA SER A 47 41.90 74.50 -46.64
C SER A 47 40.45 74.69 -47.13
N GLN A 48 40.02 75.93 -47.41
CA GLN A 48 38.70 76.20 -47.97
C GLN A 48 38.59 75.68 -49.41
N THR A 49 39.62 75.91 -50.22
CA THR A 49 39.68 75.41 -51.60
C THR A 49 39.72 73.89 -51.64
N ILE A 50 40.55 73.26 -50.81
CA ILE A 50 40.64 71.78 -50.72
C ILE A 50 39.29 71.17 -50.37
N ARG A 51 38.58 71.72 -49.37
CA ARG A 51 37.23 71.25 -49.02
C ARG A 51 36.20 71.53 -50.12
N GLY A 52 36.34 72.65 -50.84
CA GLY A 52 35.48 72.97 -51.98
C GLY A 52 35.65 72.04 -53.17
N GLU A 53 36.86 71.50 -53.38
CA GLU A 53 37.14 70.51 -54.42
C GLU A 53 36.68 69.09 -54.03
N LEU A 54 36.59 68.78 -52.73
CA LEU A 54 36.07 67.51 -52.19
C LEU A 54 34.53 67.46 -52.18
N THR A 55 33.90 67.80 -53.30
CA THR A 55 32.45 67.58 -53.48
C THR A 55 32.15 66.10 -53.69
N SER A 56 30.93 65.67 -53.38
CA SER A 56 30.48 64.31 -53.67
C SER A 56 30.66 63.95 -55.15
N ASP A 57 30.38 64.86 -56.07
CA ASP A 57 30.55 64.63 -57.51
C ASP A 57 32.01 64.40 -57.90
N ASN A 58 32.93 65.20 -57.37
CA ASN A 58 34.36 65.05 -57.65
C ASN A 58 34.91 63.75 -57.05
N VAL A 59 34.50 63.41 -55.82
CA VAL A 59 34.90 62.16 -55.17
C VAL A 59 34.33 60.94 -55.91
N ILE A 60 33.06 60.97 -56.32
CA ILE A 60 32.43 59.90 -57.11
C ILE A 60 33.16 59.73 -58.45
N LYS A 61 33.47 60.83 -59.13
CA LYS A 61 34.21 60.81 -60.40
C LYS A 61 35.62 60.26 -60.23
N ALA A 62 36.31 60.62 -59.16
CA ALA A 62 37.65 60.13 -58.86
C ALA A 62 37.69 58.64 -58.50
N LEU A 63 36.69 58.17 -57.75
CA LEU A 63 36.61 56.77 -57.30
C LEU A 63 35.89 55.84 -58.31
N GLY A 64 35.20 56.40 -59.30
CA GLY A 64 34.40 55.63 -60.27
C GLY A 64 33.22 54.90 -59.64
N TYR A 65 32.82 55.27 -58.43
CA TYR A 65 31.76 54.62 -57.66
C TYR A 65 30.75 55.65 -57.18
N THR A 66 29.48 55.41 -57.49
CA THR A 66 28.36 56.19 -56.95
C THR A 66 27.71 55.39 -55.83
N PRO A 67 27.83 55.81 -54.56
CA PRO A 67 27.12 55.16 -53.46
C PRO A 67 25.60 55.19 -53.70
N PRO A 68 24.86 54.11 -53.36
CA PRO A 68 23.41 54.11 -53.38
C PRO A 68 22.85 55.26 -52.54
N LYS A 69 21.81 55.94 -53.04
CA LYS A 69 21.19 57.08 -52.35
C LYS A 69 20.42 56.71 -51.08
N GLU A 70 20.06 55.43 -50.93
CA GLU A 70 19.32 54.89 -49.78
C GLU A 70 19.80 53.48 -49.45
N ASN A 71 19.60 53.05 -48.20
CA ASN A 71 19.79 51.66 -47.80
C ASN A 71 18.82 50.74 -48.53
N THR A 72 19.29 49.57 -48.97
CA THR A 72 18.42 48.54 -49.55
C THR A 72 17.42 48.07 -48.49
N THR A 73 16.17 48.53 -48.60
CA THR A 73 15.08 48.09 -47.72
C THR A 73 14.38 46.92 -48.39
N TYR A 74 14.38 45.75 -47.75
CA TYR A 74 13.67 44.58 -48.24
C TYR A 74 12.25 44.55 -47.70
N ALA A 75 11.29 44.18 -48.56
CA ALA A 75 9.92 43.96 -48.14
C ALA A 75 9.85 42.84 -47.09
N VAL A 76 9.05 43.05 -46.03
CA VAL A 76 8.78 42.02 -45.03
C VAL A 76 7.84 40.98 -45.63
N MET A 77 8.24 39.71 -45.58
CA MET A 77 7.40 38.59 -45.97
C MET A 77 6.10 38.57 -45.14
N LYS A 78 4.96 38.33 -45.79
CA LYS A 78 3.69 38.09 -45.11
C LYS A 78 3.28 36.65 -45.36
N GLY A 79 2.81 35.97 -44.30
CA GLY A 79 2.33 34.59 -44.39
C GLY A 79 1.08 34.49 -45.27
N ALA A 80 0.86 33.32 -45.85
CA ALA A 80 -0.39 33.00 -46.53
C ALA A 80 -1.53 32.81 -45.53
N THR A 81 -2.76 32.87 -46.02
CA THR A 81 -3.96 32.41 -45.30
C THR A 81 -4.52 31.17 -45.99
N ALA A 82 -5.65 30.64 -45.52
CA ALA A 82 -6.34 29.54 -46.20
C ALA A 82 -6.77 29.90 -47.63
N SER A 83 -7.02 31.18 -47.92
CA SER A 83 -7.62 31.61 -49.18
C SER A 83 -6.82 32.68 -49.94
N ALA A 84 -5.73 33.20 -49.37
CA ALA A 84 -4.88 34.20 -50.01
C ALA A 84 -3.39 33.85 -49.87
N ALA A 85 -2.63 34.08 -50.94
CA ALA A 85 -1.18 33.94 -50.93
C ALA A 85 -0.55 35.02 -50.03
N GLY A 86 0.64 34.71 -49.51
CA GLY A 86 1.46 35.68 -48.81
C GLY A 86 2.19 36.63 -49.77
N THR A 87 3.04 37.49 -49.23
CA THR A 87 3.87 38.40 -50.03
C THR A 87 5.32 37.98 -49.97
N SER A 88 6.00 37.96 -51.12
CA SER A 88 7.43 37.70 -51.20
C SER A 88 8.22 38.78 -50.45
N GLY A 89 9.30 38.37 -49.83
CA GLY A 89 10.32 39.22 -49.23
C GLY A 89 11.66 38.79 -49.79
N LEU A 90 12.56 38.35 -48.92
CA LEU A 90 13.80 37.66 -49.31
C LEU A 90 13.64 36.16 -49.58
N VAL A 91 12.43 35.63 -49.38
CA VAL A 91 12.08 34.22 -49.67
C VAL A 91 10.86 34.18 -50.58
N PRO A 92 10.65 33.09 -51.34
CA PRO A 92 9.48 32.94 -52.19
C PRO A 92 8.17 33.18 -51.42
N ALA A 93 7.17 33.74 -52.09
CA ALA A 93 5.85 33.93 -51.49
C ALA A 93 5.18 32.58 -51.22
N PRO A 94 4.65 32.34 -50.01
CA PRO A 94 3.83 31.16 -49.75
C PRO A 94 2.51 31.27 -50.53
N ALA A 95 2.06 30.18 -51.14
CA ALA A 95 0.81 30.17 -51.89
C ALA A 95 -0.41 30.16 -50.95
N ALA A 96 -1.60 30.49 -51.46
CA ALA A 96 -2.84 30.33 -50.68
C ALA A 96 -2.97 28.88 -50.20
N GLY A 97 -3.26 28.69 -48.90
CA GLY A 97 -3.29 27.37 -48.26
C GLY A 97 -1.96 26.95 -47.62
N ASP A 98 -0.86 27.68 -47.80
CA ASP A 98 0.45 27.35 -47.22
C ASP A 98 0.63 27.87 -45.77
N TYR A 99 -0.43 28.36 -45.13
CA TYR A 99 -0.39 28.98 -43.79
C TYR A 99 0.13 28.05 -42.67
N GLY A 100 0.14 26.73 -42.89
CA GLY A 100 0.71 25.73 -41.98
C GLY A 100 2.03 25.11 -42.44
N LYS A 101 2.62 25.60 -43.54
CA LYS A 101 3.85 25.05 -44.12
C LYS A 101 5.10 25.82 -43.65
N TYR A 102 6.25 25.17 -43.70
CA TYR A 102 7.55 25.78 -43.41
C TYR A 102 8.41 25.86 -44.68
N LEU A 103 9.30 26.85 -44.76
CA LEU A 103 10.26 26.96 -45.86
C LEU A 103 11.38 25.93 -45.67
N ARG A 104 11.57 25.06 -46.65
CA ARG A 104 12.63 24.05 -46.67
C ARG A 104 13.93 24.60 -47.25
N GLY A 105 15.04 23.91 -47.00
CA GLY A 105 16.35 24.25 -47.59
C GLY A 105 16.40 24.14 -49.12
N ASP A 106 15.43 23.47 -49.74
CA ASP A 106 15.24 23.41 -51.20
C ASP A 106 14.54 24.66 -51.78
N GLY A 107 14.15 25.63 -50.95
CA GLY A 107 13.47 26.86 -51.36
C GLY A 107 11.95 26.74 -51.53
N THR A 108 11.34 25.61 -51.15
CA THR A 108 9.89 25.37 -51.28
C THR A 108 9.18 25.28 -49.93
N TYR A 109 7.87 25.53 -49.90
CA TYR A 109 7.06 25.40 -48.69
C TYR A 109 6.56 23.96 -48.52
N GLY A 110 6.97 23.30 -47.43
CA GLY A 110 6.60 21.93 -47.08
C GLY A 110 5.65 21.85 -45.89
N ALA A 111 4.72 20.88 -45.92
CA ALA A 111 3.92 20.56 -44.74
C ALA A 111 4.78 19.88 -43.67
N PRO A 112 4.57 20.17 -42.37
CA PRO A 112 5.13 19.36 -41.30
C PRO A 112 4.71 17.90 -41.50
N THR A 113 5.67 16.98 -41.53
CA THR A 113 5.35 15.55 -41.56
C THR A 113 4.75 15.17 -40.21
N ASN A 114 3.57 14.55 -40.20
CA ASN A 114 3.03 13.98 -38.98
C ASN A 114 3.99 12.88 -38.48
N THR A 115 4.52 13.03 -37.28
CA THR A 115 5.33 11.99 -36.64
C THR A 115 4.39 10.92 -36.09
N THR A 116 4.03 9.95 -36.93
CA THR A 116 3.42 8.71 -36.44
C THR A 116 4.52 7.90 -35.78
N TYR A 117 4.47 7.77 -34.45
CA TYR A 117 5.38 6.93 -33.70
C TYR A 117 4.85 5.49 -33.72
N SER A 118 5.72 4.52 -34.02
CA SER A 118 5.39 3.11 -33.88
C SER A 118 5.16 2.75 -32.41
N ASP A 119 4.26 1.79 -32.16
CA ASP A 119 4.06 1.24 -30.83
C ASP A 119 5.35 0.60 -30.28
N ALA A 120 5.55 0.71 -28.97
CA ALA A 120 6.66 0.03 -28.32
C ALA A 120 6.38 -1.48 -28.27
N THR A 121 7.34 -2.28 -28.72
CA THR A 121 7.28 -3.74 -28.64
C THR A 121 8.32 -4.24 -27.64
N GLN A 122 8.36 -5.55 -27.39
CA GLN A 122 9.40 -6.13 -26.55
C GLN A 122 10.79 -6.12 -27.20
N THR A 123 10.89 -5.81 -28.51
CA THR A 123 12.14 -5.85 -29.28
C THR A 123 12.48 -4.52 -29.95
N ALA A 124 11.54 -3.56 -30.03
CA ALA A 124 11.74 -2.26 -30.62
C ALA A 124 11.19 -1.15 -29.71
N HIS A 125 11.97 -0.07 -29.57
CA HIS A 125 11.54 1.13 -28.87
C HIS A 125 10.39 1.80 -29.62
N GLY A 126 9.40 2.30 -28.88
CA GLY A 126 8.39 3.22 -29.37
C GLY A 126 8.45 4.53 -28.56
N LEU A 127 7.30 4.99 -28.06
CA LEU A 127 7.25 6.09 -27.08
C LEU A 127 7.71 5.71 -25.67
N MET A 128 7.95 4.42 -25.42
CA MET A 128 8.55 3.89 -24.19
C MET A 128 9.68 2.91 -24.54
N SER A 129 10.59 2.68 -23.59
CA SER A 129 11.73 1.81 -23.80
C SER A 129 11.32 0.33 -23.90
N VAL A 130 12.09 -0.49 -24.63
CA VAL A 130 11.90 -1.96 -24.63
C VAL A 130 12.01 -2.53 -23.21
N SER A 131 12.87 -1.93 -22.38
CA SER A 131 13.08 -2.33 -20.99
C SER A 131 11.83 -2.10 -20.15
N ASP A 132 11.19 -0.94 -20.31
CA ASP A 132 9.96 -0.64 -19.57
C ASP A 132 8.77 -1.41 -20.14
N LYS A 133 8.72 -1.63 -21.45
CA LYS A 133 7.68 -2.47 -22.07
C LYS A 133 7.74 -3.92 -21.56
N LYS A 134 8.94 -4.49 -21.44
CA LYS A 134 9.15 -5.82 -20.84
C LYS A 134 8.70 -5.87 -19.38
N LYS A 135 9.00 -4.84 -18.59
CA LYS A 135 8.50 -4.75 -17.21
C LYS A 135 6.97 -4.73 -17.19
N LEU A 136 6.34 -3.89 -18.01
CA LEU A 136 4.87 -3.78 -18.06
C LEU A 136 4.19 -5.06 -18.55
N ASP A 137 4.74 -5.75 -19.54
CA ASP A 137 4.21 -7.02 -20.03
C ASP A 137 4.34 -8.14 -18.99
N GLY A 138 5.46 -8.15 -18.25
CA GLY A 138 5.74 -9.13 -17.20
C GLY A 138 5.03 -8.88 -15.88
N ILE A 139 4.36 -7.74 -15.69
CA ILE A 139 3.64 -7.43 -14.45
C ILE A 139 2.59 -8.50 -14.14
N ALA A 140 1.92 -9.07 -15.13
CA ALA A 140 0.92 -10.11 -14.89
C ALA A 140 1.53 -11.42 -14.36
N GLU A 141 2.69 -11.83 -14.85
CA GLU A 141 3.35 -13.09 -14.47
C GLU A 141 4.08 -13.00 -13.13
N GLY A 142 4.64 -11.82 -12.80
CA GLY A 142 5.39 -11.59 -11.56
C GLY A 142 4.59 -10.95 -10.42
N ALA A 143 3.37 -10.47 -10.67
CA ALA A 143 2.56 -9.86 -9.62
C ALA A 143 1.98 -10.93 -8.68
N ASN A 144 2.06 -10.67 -7.37
CA ASN A 144 1.22 -11.35 -6.40
C ASN A 144 -0.23 -10.96 -6.66
N LYS A 145 -0.94 -11.77 -7.44
CA LYS A 145 -2.38 -11.61 -7.63
C LYS A 145 -3.07 -11.91 -6.29
N THR A 146 -3.41 -10.87 -5.52
CA THR A 146 -4.23 -11.01 -4.32
C THR A 146 -5.67 -11.27 -4.74
N THR A 147 -5.94 -12.47 -5.22
CA THR A 147 -7.30 -12.98 -5.36
C THR A 147 -7.83 -13.31 -3.97
N VAL A 148 -8.99 -12.75 -3.64
CA VAL A 148 -9.76 -13.17 -2.47
C VAL A 148 -10.70 -14.26 -2.94
N ASP A 149 -10.69 -15.41 -2.28
CA ASP A 149 -11.64 -16.46 -2.61
C ASP A 149 -13.07 -16.00 -2.32
N SER A 150 -14.02 -16.41 -3.16
CA SER A 150 -15.44 -16.17 -2.89
C SER A 150 -15.94 -16.96 -1.67
N GLU A 151 -15.26 -18.04 -1.30
CA GLU A 151 -15.66 -18.95 -0.23
C GLU A 151 -14.45 -19.49 0.53
N LEU A 152 -14.66 -19.95 1.78
CA LEU A 152 -13.60 -20.57 2.54
C LEU A 152 -13.18 -21.91 1.91
N SER A 153 -11.87 -22.13 1.73
CA SER A 153 -11.36 -23.34 1.08
C SER A 153 -10.07 -23.85 1.69
N SER A 154 -10.02 -25.15 1.97
CA SER A 154 -8.82 -25.85 2.48
C SER A 154 -7.72 -26.00 1.42
N THR A 155 -8.06 -25.83 0.15
CA THR A 155 -7.14 -25.93 -1.00
C THR A 155 -6.74 -24.58 -1.57
N SER A 156 -7.19 -23.47 -0.95
CA SER A 156 -6.82 -22.12 -1.39
C SER A 156 -5.30 -21.93 -1.46
N THR A 157 -4.84 -21.41 -2.60
CA THR A 157 -3.45 -21.01 -2.86
C THR A 157 -3.25 -19.50 -2.72
N ASN A 158 -4.30 -18.76 -2.38
CA ASN A 158 -4.29 -17.32 -2.28
C ASN A 158 -3.51 -16.83 -1.05
N PRO A 159 -2.86 -15.66 -1.11
CA PRO A 159 -2.06 -15.13 0.00
C PRO A 159 -2.92 -14.68 1.19
N VAL A 160 -4.22 -14.44 0.99
CA VAL A 160 -5.17 -14.12 2.06
C VAL A 160 -5.45 -15.42 2.83
N GLN A 161 -5.35 -15.37 4.16
CA GLN A 161 -5.25 -16.52 5.09
C GLN A 161 -6.46 -17.48 5.15
N ASN A 162 -7.29 -17.54 4.12
CA ASN A 162 -8.48 -18.38 4.02
C ASN A 162 -8.19 -19.84 4.40
N LYS A 163 -7.14 -20.44 3.85
CA LYS A 163 -6.74 -21.82 4.18
C LYS A 163 -6.51 -22.04 5.68
N ALA A 164 -5.87 -21.07 6.35
CA ALA A 164 -5.62 -21.14 7.79
C ALA A 164 -6.91 -20.97 8.60
N VAL A 165 -7.77 -20.03 8.19
CA VAL A 165 -9.09 -19.82 8.81
C VAL A 165 -9.96 -21.07 8.69
N GLN A 166 -10.01 -21.69 7.50
CA GLN A 166 -10.77 -22.92 7.26
C GLN A 166 -10.24 -24.08 8.11
N ALA A 167 -8.93 -24.21 8.26
CA ALA A 167 -8.32 -25.25 9.10
C ALA A 167 -8.72 -25.12 10.58
N GLU A 168 -8.77 -23.91 11.12
CA GLU A 168 -9.23 -23.67 12.49
C GLU A 168 -10.74 -23.87 12.66
N LEU A 169 -11.55 -23.51 11.65
CA LEU A 169 -12.99 -23.72 11.68
C LEU A 169 -13.35 -25.20 11.71
N THR A 170 -12.63 -26.03 10.95
CA THR A 170 -12.82 -27.49 10.91
C THR A 170 -12.52 -28.17 12.27
N LYS A 171 -11.79 -27.51 13.19
CA LYS A 171 -11.55 -28.03 14.55
C LYS A 171 -12.72 -27.78 15.51
N LYS A 172 -13.70 -26.97 15.14
CA LYS A 172 -14.88 -26.69 15.98
C LYS A 172 -15.89 -27.83 15.88
N ALA A 173 -16.68 -28.04 16.94
CA ALA A 173 -17.77 -28.99 16.91
C ALA A 173 -18.93 -28.48 16.00
N PRO A 174 -19.63 -29.36 15.26
CA PRO A 174 -20.81 -28.97 14.49
C PRO A 174 -21.92 -28.38 15.37
N ILE A 175 -22.71 -27.45 14.82
CA ILE A 175 -23.86 -26.87 15.53
C ILE A 175 -24.99 -27.89 15.73
N ALA A 176 -25.24 -28.71 14.70
CA ALA A 176 -26.25 -29.74 14.72
C ALA A 176 -25.62 -31.08 15.07
N SER A 177 -26.14 -31.72 16.12
CA SER A 177 -25.74 -33.07 16.55
C SER A 177 -24.21 -33.26 16.66
N PRO A 178 -23.50 -32.42 17.44
CA PRO A 178 -22.07 -32.61 17.65
C PRO A 178 -21.80 -33.98 18.29
N SER A 179 -20.78 -34.68 17.78
CA SER A 179 -20.18 -35.81 18.49
C SER A 179 -19.11 -35.27 19.43
N PHE A 180 -19.30 -35.45 20.74
CA PHE A 180 -18.29 -35.08 21.73
C PHE A 180 -17.31 -36.23 21.94
N THR A 181 -16.00 -35.95 21.88
CA THR A 181 -14.93 -36.91 22.13
C THR A 181 -14.11 -36.51 23.37
N GLY A 182 -13.33 -37.45 23.93
CA GLY A 182 -12.55 -37.22 25.14
C GLY A 182 -13.41 -37.21 26.41
N THR A 183 -13.10 -36.31 27.35
CA THR A 183 -13.85 -36.15 28.62
C THR A 183 -14.50 -34.76 28.67
N PRO A 184 -15.73 -34.60 28.13
CA PRO A 184 -16.44 -33.33 28.18
C PRO A 184 -16.66 -32.88 29.63
N LYS A 185 -16.37 -31.61 29.91
CA LYS A 185 -16.66 -30.99 31.22
C LYS A 185 -17.81 -30.02 31.07
N VAL A 186 -18.85 -30.21 31.87
CA VAL A 186 -19.98 -29.29 32.01
C VAL A 186 -20.09 -28.83 33.47
N PRO A 187 -20.53 -27.60 33.74
CA PRO A 187 -20.75 -27.12 35.10
C PRO A 187 -21.72 -28.03 35.88
N THR A 188 -21.55 -28.09 37.20
CA THR A 188 -22.52 -28.78 38.07
C THR A 188 -23.69 -27.85 38.34
N ALA A 189 -24.86 -28.22 37.86
CA ALA A 189 -26.08 -27.46 38.07
C ALA A 189 -26.56 -27.54 39.53
N SER A 190 -27.33 -26.55 39.95
CA SER A 190 -28.06 -26.60 41.23
C SER A 190 -29.12 -27.72 41.23
N ALA A 191 -29.40 -28.27 42.41
CA ALA A 191 -30.43 -29.29 42.59
C ALA A 191 -31.81 -28.78 42.11
N GLY A 192 -32.61 -29.68 41.53
CA GLY A 192 -33.95 -29.36 41.02
C GLY A 192 -33.97 -28.76 39.60
N THR A 193 -32.82 -28.50 38.97
CA THR A 193 -32.80 -28.01 37.58
C THR A 193 -33.43 -29.02 36.60
N ASN A 194 -34.42 -28.58 35.82
CA ASN A 194 -35.22 -29.41 34.91
C ASN A 194 -35.34 -28.81 33.50
N ASN A 195 -34.21 -28.50 32.86
CA ASN A 195 -34.15 -27.93 31.51
C ASN A 195 -33.31 -28.81 30.56
N THR A 196 -33.01 -28.31 29.36
CA THR A 196 -32.30 -29.05 28.29
C THR A 196 -30.78 -29.06 28.42
N GLN A 197 -30.22 -28.64 29.56
CA GLN A 197 -28.76 -28.66 29.77
C GLN A 197 -28.24 -30.10 29.96
N ALA A 198 -26.98 -30.34 29.60
CA ALA A 198 -26.31 -31.60 29.91
C ALA A 198 -26.01 -31.71 31.43
N ALA A 199 -26.24 -32.88 32.01
CA ALA A 199 -25.94 -33.15 33.41
C ALA A 199 -24.47 -33.53 33.61
N SER A 200 -23.80 -32.96 34.61
CA SER A 200 -22.48 -33.41 35.05
C SER A 200 -22.59 -34.73 35.83
N THR A 201 -21.52 -35.51 35.88
CA THR A 201 -21.46 -36.73 36.71
C THR A 201 -21.63 -36.40 38.20
N ALA A 202 -21.12 -35.27 38.66
CA ALA A 202 -21.32 -34.79 40.03
C ALA A 202 -22.81 -34.53 40.33
N PHE A 203 -23.55 -33.87 39.42
CA PHE A 203 -24.99 -33.65 39.57
C PHE A 203 -25.75 -34.97 39.69
N VAL A 204 -25.47 -35.95 38.81
CA VAL A 204 -26.13 -37.26 38.81
C VAL A 204 -25.85 -38.01 40.12
N THR A 205 -24.59 -38.06 40.56
CA THR A 205 -24.22 -38.71 41.84
C THR A 205 -24.94 -38.06 43.02
N SER A 206 -24.98 -36.73 43.10
CA SER A 206 -25.68 -36.02 44.17
C SER A 206 -27.20 -36.25 44.13
N ALA A 207 -27.81 -36.26 42.95
CA ALA A 207 -29.24 -36.50 42.79
C ALA A 207 -29.63 -37.92 43.26
N ILE A 208 -28.86 -38.94 42.85
CA ILE A 208 -29.07 -40.33 43.27
C ILE A 208 -28.86 -40.47 44.78
N SER A 209 -27.77 -39.92 45.32
CA SER A 209 -27.47 -39.96 46.76
C SER A 209 -28.60 -39.31 47.58
N THR A 210 -29.12 -38.17 47.13
CA THR A 210 -30.24 -37.49 47.81
C THR A 210 -31.53 -38.33 47.76
N ALA A 211 -31.84 -38.94 46.61
CA ALA A 211 -33.02 -39.79 46.46
C ALA A 211 -32.96 -41.04 47.37
N MET A 212 -31.76 -41.57 47.61
CA MET A 212 -31.53 -42.76 48.43
C MET A 212 -31.20 -42.47 49.90
N ALA A 213 -30.97 -41.22 50.29
CA ALA A 213 -30.47 -40.86 51.63
C ALA A 213 -31.32 -41.40 52.79
N GLY A 214 -32.62 -41.65 52.55
CA GLY A 214 -33.53 -42.22 53.53
C GLY A 214 -33.48 -43.74 53.65
N ILE A 215 -32.85 -44.48 52.74
CA ILE A 215 -32.85 -45.95 52.71
C ILE A 215 -31.43 -46.43 53.01
N THR A 216 -31.10 -46.53 54.30
CA THR A 216 -29.74 -46.91 54.75
C THR A 216 -29.52 -48.42 54.82
N LYS A 217 -30.61 -49.21 54.91
CA LYS A 217 -30.59 -50.67 54.88
C LYS A 217 -31.93 -51.23 54.41
N LEU A 218 -31.89 -52.45 53.84
CA LEU A 218 -33.05 -53.34 53.77
C LEU A 218 -32.86 -54.42 54.83
N ASP A 219 -33.75 -54.46 55.82
CA ASP A 219 -33.59 -55.33 56.99
C ASP A 219 -34.95 -55.81 57.51
N PHE A 220 -34.96 -56.95 58.21
CA PHE A 220 -36.13 -57.47 58.88
C PHE A 220 -35.95 -57.37 60.39
N GLN A 221 -36.92 -56.78 61.07
CA GLN A 221 -36.89 -56.64 62.52
C GLN A 221 -38.16 -57.23 63.14
N VAL A 222 -37.99 -58.30 63.92
CA VAL A 222 -39.08 -58.86 64.73
C VAL A 222 -39.23 -58.03 66.01
N VAL A 223 -40.43 -57.50 66.27
CA VAL A 223 -40.73 -56.67 67.45
C VAL A 223 -42.04 -57.11 68.11
N GLN A 224 -42.14 -56.95 69.43
CA GLN A 224 -43.37 -57.30 70.16
C GLN A 224 -44.48 -56.25 69.97
N THR A 225 -44.10 -54.99 69.79
CA THR A 225 -44.99 -53.87 69.47
C THR A 225 -44.29 -52.96 68.48
N LEU A 226 -45.04 -52.32 67.58
CA LEU A 226 -44.48 -51.32 66.68
C LEU A 226 -43.82 -50.18 67.49
N PRO A 227 -42.59 -49.77 67.15
CA PRO A 227 -41.97 -48.57 67.73
C PRO A 227 -42.82 -47.30 67.48
N SER A 228 -42.53 -46.21 68.19
CA SER A 228 -43.21 -44.92 67.97
C SER A 228 -42.92 -44.32 66.58
N THR A 229 -41.76 -44.65 66.00
CA THR A 229 -41.36 -44.29 64.64
C THR A 229 -40.58 -45.42 64.00
N GLY A 230 -40.81 -45.69 62.72
CA GLY A 230 -40.07 -46.72 62.00
C GLY A 230 -38.83 -46.21 61.27
N VAL A 231 -37.95 -47.15 60.92
CA VAL A 231 -36.78 -46.92 60.07
C VAL A 231 -37.17 -47.25 58.63
N LYS A 232 -36.93 -46.32 57.71
CA LYS A 232 -37.14 -46.54 56.27
C LYS A 232 -36.30 -47.73 55.78
N GLY A 233 -36.89 -48.57 54.95
CA GLY A 233 -36.26 -49.80 54.46
C GLY A 233 -36.25 -50.97 55.46
N THR A 234 -36.80 -50.80 56.67
CA THR A 234 -36.95 -51.91 57.63
C THR A 234 -38.35 -52.48 57.59
N PHE A 235 -38.45 -53.79 57.37
CA PHE A 235 -39.68 -54.57 57.49
C PHE A 235 -39.85 -55.01 58.94
N TYR A 236 -40.95 -54.60 59.58
CA TYR A 236 -41.27 -54.95 60.95
C TYR A 236 -42.21 -56.14 60.97
N LEU A 237 -41.84 -57.20 61.69
CA LEU A 237 -42.67 -58.37 61.93
C LEU A 237 -43.18 -58.32 63.37
N ILE A 238 -44.49 -58.32 63.57
CA ILE A 238 -45.12 -58.32 64.90
C ILE A 238 -45.94 -59.57 65.09
N ALA A 239 -45.73 -60.27 66.19
CA ALA A 239 -46.52 -61.46 66.52
C ALA A 239 -48.01 -61.10 66.52
N ASN A 240 -48.79 -61.81 65.71
CA ASN A 240 -50.23 -61.61 65.63
C ASN A 240 -50.88 -62.27 66.85
N SER A 241 -51.34 -61.45 67.79
CA SER A 241 -51.93 -61.88 69.07
C SER A 241 -53.19 -62.75 68.94
N GLY A 242 -53.68 -62.98 67.71
CA GLY A 242 -54.91 -63.72 67.44
C GLY A 242 -54.78 -65.24 67.28
N ARG A 243 -53.63 -65.79 66.85
CA ARG A 243 -53.47 -67.25 66.59
C ARG A 243 -52.00 -67.68 66.59
N GLY A 244 -51.57 -68.40 67.62
CA GLY A 244 -50.29 -69.12 67.67
C GLY A 244 -49.04 -68.24 67.60
N GLN A 245 -47.95 -68.65 68.24
CA GLN A 245 -46.68 -67.88 68.29
C GLN A 245 -45.94 -67.78 66.94
N ASN A 246 -46.59 -68.20 65.83
CA ASN A 246 -45.97 -68.45 64.54
C ASN A 246 -46.49 -67.53 63.43
N VAL A 247 -47.50 -66.71 63.73
CA VAL A 247 -48.10 -65.78 62.77
C VAL A 247 -47.59 -64.38 63.06
N TYR A 248 -47.02 -63.72 62.04
CA TYR A 248 -46.50 -62.36 62.14
C TYR A 248 -47.21 -61.44 61.15
N ASP A 249 -47.64 -60.28 61.62
CA ASP A 249 -48.06 -59.19 60.74
C ASP A 249 -46.82 -58.42 60.26
N GLU A 250 -46.77 -58.16 58.96
CA GLU A 250 -45.67 -57.47 58.30
C GLU A 250 -46.03 -56.00 58.08
N TYR A 251 -45.16 -55.10 58.51
CA TYR A 251 -45.35 -53.66 58.38
C TYR A 251 -44.12 -53.00 57.76
N LEU A 252 -44.36 -51.92 57.02
CA LEU A 252 -43.32 -51.03 56.51
C LEU A 252 -43.58 -49.60 56.96
N TRP A 253 -42.52 -48.88 57.30
CA TRP A 253 -42.60 -47.45 57.62
C TRP A 253 -42.48 -46.61 56.35
N ILE A 254 -43.61 -46.04 55.92
CA ILE A 254 -43.71 -45.17 54.74
C ILE A 254 -44.59 -43.96 55.03
N ASN A 255 -44.26 -42.81 54.44
CA ASN A 255 -45.00 -41.55 54.63
C ASN A 255 -45.29 -41.21 56.10
N ASN A 256 -44.31 -41.47 56.98
CA ASN A 256 -44.40 -41.20 58.41
C ASN A 256 -45.49 -42.01 59.15
N LYS A 257 -45.83 -43.19 58.61
CA LYS A 257 -46.84 -44.11 59.16
C LYS A 257 -46.41 -45.57 58.91
N TYR A 258 -46.88 -46.49 59.76
CA TYR A 258 -46.81 -47.92 59.46
C TYR A 258 -47.93 -48.34 58.52
N GLU A 259 -47.56 -48.96 57.41
CA GLU A 259 -48.50 -49.62 56.51
C GLU A 259 -48.34 -51.14 56.64
N LYS A 260 -49.44 -51.84 56.91
CA LYS A 260 -49.46 -53.30 56.97
C LYS A 260 -49.37 -53.85 55.55
N LEU A 261 -48.35 -54.66 55.29
CA LEU A 261 -48.12 -55.27 53.98
C LEU A 261 -48.82 -56.63 53.87
N GLY A 262 -48.90 -57.36 54.97
CA GLY A 262 -49.45 -58.70 54.98
C GLY A 262 -49.41 -59.35 56.35
N THR A 263 -49.73 -60.64 56.37
CA THR A 263 -49.60 -61.52 57.52
C THR A 263 -48.94 -62.80 57.01
N ARG A 264 -47.85 -63.21 57.65
CA ARG A 264 -47.10 -64.41 57.30
C ARG A 264 -47.17 -65.41 58.44
N GLU A 265 -47.57 -66.64 58.14
CA GLU A 265 -47.51 -67.78 59.05
C GLU A 265 -46.19 -68.53 58.81
N ILE A 266 -45.44 -68.79 59.88
CA ILE A 266 -44.26 -69.65 59.85
C ILE A 266 -44.72 -71.08 60.09
N ASP A 267 -44.47 -71.95 59.12
CA ASP A 267 -44.74 -73.38 59.26
C ASP A 267 -43.76 -74.00 60.27
N LEU A 268 -44.30 -74.43 61.41
CA LEU A 268 -43.55 -75.15 62.44
C LEU A 268 -43.87 -76.65 62.47
N SER A 269 -44.57 -77.20 61.46
CA SER A 269 -45.01 -78.60 61.44
C SER A 269 -43.88 -79.62 61.55
N SER A 270 -42.67 -79.26 61.11
CA SER A 270 -41.46 -80.10 61.19
C SER A 270 -40.69 -79.97 62.51
N TYR A 271 -41.11 -79.08 63.41
CA TYR A 271 -40.49 -78.89 64.72
C TYR A 271 -41.28 -79.64 65.80
N ILE A 272 -40.58 -80.15 66.82
CA ILE A 272 -41.21 -80.82 67.96
C ILE A 272 -42.11 -79.82 68.70
N LYS A 273 -43.35 -80.20 69.01
CA LYS A 273 -44.24 -79.36 69.82
C LYS A 273 -43.78 -79.43 71.27
N GLN A 274 -44.00 -78.37 72.03
CA GLN A 274 -43.68 -78.36 73.46
C GLN A 274 -44.49 -79.43 74.24
N SER A 275 -45.70 -79.75 73.78
CA SER A 275 -46.50 -80.86 74.30
C SER A 275 -45.87 -82.23 74.07
N ASP A 276 -45.05 -82.34 73.03
CA ASP A 276 -44.43 -83.59 72.59
C ASP A 276 -43.01 -83.73 73.19
N MET A 277 -42.55 -82.73 73.96
CA MET A 277 -41.35 -82.83 74.76
C MET A 277 -41.62 -83.72 75.98
N VAL A 278 -41.24 -85.00 75.88
CA VAL A 278 -41.25 -85.92 77.03
C VAL A 278 -40.02 -85.63 77.89
N ALA A 279 -40.22 -85.32 79.18
CA ALA A 279 -39.12 -85.18 80.12
C ALA A 279 -38.42 -86.53 80.26
N ILE A 280 -37.12 -86.59 79.96
CA ILE A 280 -36.33 -87.81 80.14
C ILE A 280 -36.34 -88.15 81.63
N THR A 281 -36.82 -89.34 81.96
CA THR A 281 -36.83 -89.85 83.32
C THR A 281 -35.43 -90.29 83.74
N ASN A 282 -35.11 -90.22 85.02
CA ASN A 282 -33.82 -90.73 85.53
C ASN A 282 -33.60 -92.20 85.14
N SER A 283 -34.67 -93.01 85.07
CA SER A 283 -34.61 -94.40 84.58
C SER A 283 -34.19 -94.54 83.12
N GLU A 284 -34.59 -93.61 82.24
CA GLU A 284 -34.18 -93.61 80.83
C GLU A 284 -32.73 -93.13 80.66
N ILE A 285 -32.27 -92.20 81.52
CA ILE A 285 -30.86 -91.77 81.59
C ILE A 285 -29.99 -92.95 82.02
N ASP A 286 -30.36 -93.63 83.11
CA ASP A 286 -29.59 -94.74 83.65
C ASP A 286 -29.48 -95.91 82.65
N ALA A 287 -30.51 -96.14 81.83
CA ALA A 287 -30.51 -97.16 80.77
C ALA A 287 -29.63 -96.82 79.55
N ALA A 288 -29.31 -95.55 79.31
CA ALA A 288 -28.49 -95.12 78.17
C ALA A 288 -26.98 -95.19 78.44
N PHE A 289 -26.58 -95.29 79.72
CA PHE A 289 -25.19 -95.37 80.17
C PHE A 289 -24.81 -96.72 80.81
N ALA A 290 -25.72 -97.69 80.81
CA ALA A 290 -25.49 -99.08 81.20
C ALA A 290 -25.06 -99.93 79.99
#